data_AF-A0A6A6FIM9-F1
#
_entry.id   AF-A0A6A6FIM9-F1
#
_cell.length_a   1.000
_cell.length_b   1.000
_cell.length_c   1.000
_cell.angle_alpha   90.00
_cell.angle_beta   90.00
_cell.angle_gamma   90.00
#
_symmetry.space_group_name_H-M   'P 1'
#
loop_
_entity.id
_entity.type
_entity.pdbx_description
1 polymer ?
#
loop_
_entity_poly.entity_id
_entity_poly.type
_entity_poly.pdbx_seq_one_letter_code
_entity_poly.pdbx_strand_id
1 'polypeptide(L)'
;MIYRYAPFSEPRPIAYEATLQSENAEPLSKAVEIVVASQKSDDTTWLNALADWPRAIYVTDDRRAALKVPKNKGREGMVYLTYIIDHYDQLPNVAVFSHSKRYQWHNDDPLYDGLSVLSRLNLSHVESLGYTNLRCVWSVGCPDEIEPMVEAALPPPASDPKSNDARAGSFYKAAFEQMFPNVTVPETVGAPCCAQFAVTAAKIRERPKADYERVRDWLLETPLRDSLSGRVLEYMWHVIFGQKAVHCPDPTECYCKLYGICGVSCDFFGQCEGVFTMPSYASLPKGWPDYDWEDKWQNATDIRRKFEETFGLSESVSI
;
A
#
# COMPACT_ATOMS: atom_id res chain seq x y z
N MET A 1 -27.61 66.67 -25.00
CA MET A 1 -26.16 66.46 -24.84
C MET A 1 -25.81 65.14 -25.51
N ILE A 2 -25.13 65.21 -26.66
CA ILE A 2 -24.62 64.05 -27.39
C ILE A 2 -23.12 64.28 -27.46
N TYR A 3 -22.33 63.46 -26.76
CA TYR A 3 -20.89 63.42 -26.96
C TYR A 3 -20.49 62.03 -27.44
N ARG A 4 -19.87 62.05 -28.61
CA ARG A 4 -19.32 60.94 -29.37
C ARG A 4 -17.83 60.81 -29.06
N TYR A 5 -17.44 59.57 -28.76
CA TYR A 5 -16.17 58.84 -29.00
C TYR A 5 -14.80 59.35 -28.51
N ALA A 6 -14.08 58.42 -27.87
CA ALA A 6 -12.68 58.10 -28.18
C ALA A 6 -12.47 56.55 -28.14
N PRO A 7 -11.60 55.96 -28.99
CA PRO A 7 -11.54 54.53 -29.24
C PRO A 7 -10.44 53.77 -28.45
N PHE A 8 -10.53 52.44 -28.54
CA PHE A 8 -9.70 51.39 -27.93
C PHE A 8 -8.16 51.59 -27.96
N SER A 9 -7.51 51.15 -26.88
CA SER A 9 -6.08 50.80 -26.84
C SER A 9 -5.91 49.34 -26.38
N GLU A 10 -5.10 48.59 -27.11
CA GLU A 10 -4.79 47.15 -26.96
C GLU A 10 -4.19 46.76 -25.59
N PRO A 11 -4.31 45.48 -25.17
CA PRO A 11 -3.77 44.99 -23.90
C PRO A 11 -2.24 44.80 -23.95
N ARG A 12 -1.53 45.26 -22.91
CA ARG A 12 -0.09 44.99 -22.72
C ARG A 12 0.14 43.60 -22.11
N PRO A 13 1.22 42.89 -22.50
CA PRO A 13 1.54 41.57 -21.97
C PRO A 13 2.06 41.66 -20.52
N ILE A 14 1.60 40.75 -19.67
CA ILE A 14 2.10 40.59 -18.30
C ILE A 14 3.44 39.85 -18.37
N ALA A 15 4.50 40.49 -17.87
CA ALA A 15 5.81 39.91 -17.70
C ALA A 15 5.80 38.83 -16.60
N TYR A 16 6.40 37.68 -16.88
CA TYR A 16 6.69 36.65 -15.88
C TYR A 16 7.87 37.13 -15.01
N GLU A 17 7.61 37.47 -13.75
CA GLU A 17 8.66 37.56 -12.73
C GLU A 17 8.97 36.16 -12.23
N ALA A 18 10.22 35.74 -12.44
CA ALA A 18 10.79 34.54 -11.84
C ALA A 18 11.07 34.81 -10.36
N THR A 19 10.34 34.16 -9.46
CA THR A 19 10.63 34.16 -8.03
C THR A 19 11.57 33.00 -7.69
N LEU A 20 12.84 33.33 -7.46
CA LEU A 20 13.80 32.54 -6.70
C LEU A 20 13.48 32.68 -5.20
N GLN A 21 13.25 31.55 -4.52
CA GLN A 21 13.54 31.24 -3.09
C GLN A 21 12.67 30.03 -2.67
N SER A 22 13.10 29.06 -1.87
CA SER A 22 14.14 29.08 -0.84
C SER A 22 14.71 27.68 -0.57
N GLU A 23 16.02 27.61 -0.35
CA GLU A 23 16.70 26.57 0.42
C GLU A 23 16.17 26.56 1.86
N ASN A 24 15.38 25.56 2.21
CA ASN A 24 15.13 25.08 3.58
C ASN A 24 14.40 23.72 3.46
N ALA A 25 15.11 22.70 2.97
CA ALA A 25 14.63 21.34 3.10
C ALA A 25 14.77 20.94 4.58
N GLU A 26 13.64 20.67 5.25
CA GLU A 26 13.66 19.97 6.55
C GLU A 26 14.56 18.72 6.42
N PRO A 27 15.42 18.43 7.41
CA PRO A 27 16.31 17.28 7.34
C PRO A 27 15.50 15.99 7.14
N LEU A 28 15.96 15.14 6.20
CA LEU A 28 15.36 13.86 5.76
C LEU A 28 14.86 12.94 6.90
N SER A 29 15.30 13.16 8.14
CA SER A 29 14.82 12.51 9.36
C SER A 29 13.30 12.56 9.62
N LYS A 30 12.53 13.35 8.85
CA LYS A 30 11.05 13.34 8.85
C LYS A 30 10.41 13.08 7.48
N ALA A 31 11.20 12.75 6.46
CA ALA A 31 10.67 12.58 5.11
C ALA A 31 9.91 11.26 4.94
N VAL A 32 10.47 10.16 5.45
CA VAL A 32 9.89 8.82 5.30
C VAL A 32 10.04 8.02 6.59
N GLU A 33 9.05 7.19 6.92
CA GLU A 33 9.20 6.13 7.93
C GLU A 33 8.53 4.84 7.44
N ILE A 34 9.17 3.69 7.68
CA ILE A 34 8.59 2.39 7.40
C ILE A 34 7.93 1.79 8.65
N VAL A 35 6.70 1.33 8.49
CA VAL A 35 5.85 0.76 9.55
C VAL A 35 5.61 -0.70 9.26
N VAL A 36 5.95 -1.56 10.22
CA VAL A 36 5.94 -3.01 10.03
C VAL A 36 5.21 -3.70 11.17
N ALA A 37 4.21 -4.50 10.81
CA ALA A 37 3.63 -5.49 11.72
C ALA A 37 4.48 -6.78 11.65
N SER A 38 5.04 -7.19 12.79
CA SER A 38 5.97 -8.31 12.88
C SER A 38 5.57 -9.28 13.99
N GLN A 39 6.03 -10.52 13.87
CA GLN A 39 6.05 -11.51 14.95
C GLN A 39 7.49 -11.73 15.43
N LYS A 40 7.66 -12.34 16.62
CA LYS A 40 8.97 -12.70 17.17
C LYS A 40 9.80 -13.60 16.25
N SER A 41 9.13 -14.44 15.48
CA SER A 41 9.76 -15.38 14.55
C SER A 41 10.18 -14.72 13.23
N ASP A 42 9.72 -13.50 12.95
CA ASP A 42 10.08 -12.81 11.71
C ASP A 42 11.46 -12.16 11.83
N ASP A 43 12.21 -12.22 10.74
CA ASP A 43 13.47 -11.48 10.61
C ASP A 43 13.20 -10.16 9.89
N THR A 44 13.35 -9.06 10.63
CA THR A 44 13.23 -7.68 10.11
C THR A 44 14.59 -6.99 9.95
N THR A 45 15.70 -7.70 10.18
CA THR A 45 17.05 -7.10 10.12
C THR A 45 17.44 -6.67 8.71
N TRP A 46 16.81 -7.23 7.68
CA TRP A 46 17.00 -6.82 6.28
C TRP A 46 16.65 -5.35 6.02
N LEU A 47 15.75 -4.77 6.83
CA LEU A 47 15.40 -3.35 6.74
C LEU A 47 16.59 -2.44 7.04
N ASN A 48 17.67 -2.95 7.66
CA ASN A 48 18.91 -2.21 7.86
C ASN A 48 19.55 -1.72 6.54
N ALA A 49 19.24 -2.37 5.41
CA ALA A 49 19.69 -1.92 4.10
C ALA A 49 19.02 -0.60 3.65
N LEU A 50 17.85 -0.26 4.20
CA LEU A 50 17.19 1.03 4.05
C LEU A 50 17.65 1.95 5.21
N ALA A 51 18.94 2.27 5.25
CA ALA A 51 19.56 2.96 6.38
C ALA A 51 18.95 4.34 6.68
N ASP A 52 18.52 5.04 5.63
CA ASP A 52 17.98 6.40 5.73
C ASP A 52 16.51 6.45 6.15
N TRP A 53 15.83 5.31 6.26
CA TRP A 53 14.43 5.24 6.62
C TRP A 53 14.29 4.79 8.09
N PRO A 54 13.87 5.68 9.00
CA PRO A 54 13.36 5.31 10.33
C PRO A 54 12.32 4.19 10.25
N ARG A 55 12.21 3.41 11.33
CA ARG A 55 11.43 2.16 11.35
C ARG A 55 10.59 2.06 12.61
N ALA A 56 9.28 1.93 12.41
CA ALA A 56 8.32 1.62 13.46
C ALA A 56 7.93 0.13 13.36
N ILE A 57 8.66 -0.74 14.07
CA ILE A 57 8.44 -2.19 14.06
C ILE A 57 7.62 -2.61 15.28
N TYR A 58 6.39 -3.06 15.05
CA TYR A 58 5.48 -3.54 16.09
C TYR A 58 5.53 -5.08 16.15
N VAL A 59 6.17 -5.63 17.19
CA VAL A 59 6.21 -7.08 17.42
C VAL A 59 5.00 -7.50 18.26
N THR A 60 3.93 -7.93 17.58
CA THR A 60 2.57 -8.02 18.15
C THR A 60 2.37 -9.19 19.12
N ASP A 61 3.24 -10.20 19.07
CA ASP A 61 3.28 -11.36 19.97
C ASP A 61 4.38 -11.24 21.04
N ASP A 62 4.99 -10.05 21.22
CA ASP A 62 5.93 -9.77 22.30
C ASP A 62 5.45 -8.76 23.34
N ARG A 63 5.19 -9.27 24.55
CA ARG A 63 4.91 -8.43 25.73
C ARG A 63 6.08 -7.52 26.12
N ARG A 64 7.30 -7.75 25.64
CA ARG A 64 8.48 -6.90 25.90
C ARG A 64 8.85 -5.93 24.77
N ALA A 65 8.19 -6.00 23.60
CA ALA A 65 8.43 -5.05 22.51
C ALA A 65 8.27 -3.59 22.95
N ALA A 66 9.06 -2.67 22.39
CA ALA A 66 8.96 -1.25 22.70
C ALA A 66 7.64 -0.65 22.21
N LEU A 67 7.26 -0.95 20.96
CA LEU A 67 6.01 -0.51 20.36
C LEU A 67 4.91 -1.54 20.64
N LYS A 68 3.73 -1.05 21.04
CA LYS A 68 2.59 -1.87 21.48
C LYS A 68 1.36 -1.59 20.65
N VAL A 69 0.54 -2.62 20.51
CA VAL A 69 -0.84 -2.51 20.03
C VAL A 69 -1.80 -2.84 21.18
N PRO A 70 -3.03 -2.29 21.17
CA PRO A 70 -4.01 -2.60 22.21
C PRO A 70 -4.42 -4.09 22.23
N LYS A 71 -4.41 -4.76 21.07
CA LYS A 71 -4.73 -6.17 20.92
C LYS A 71 -4.17 -6.73 19.62
N ASN A 72 -3.57 -7.93 19.63
CA ASN A 72 -3.17 -8.61 18.38
C ASN A 72 -4.42 -9.20 17.67
N LYS A 73 -5.04 -8.41 16.77
CA LYS A 73 -6.27 -8.74 16.02
C LYS A 73 -6.33 -7.91 14.74
N GLY A 74 -6.87 -8.46 13.66
CA GLY A 74 -6.96 -7.81 12.34
C GLY A 74 -5.67 -7.81 11.55
N ARG A 75 -4.79 -8.80 11.75
CA ARG A 75 -3.48 -8.88 11.07
C ARG A 75 -2.66 -7.58 11.25
N GLU A 76 -2.06 -7.06 10.19
CA GLU A 76 -1.34 -5.78 10.17
C GLU A 76 -2.22 -4.57 10.46
N GLY A 77 -3.55 -4.69 10.29
CA GLY A 77 -4.46 -3.57 10.40
C GLY A 77 -4.46 -2.89 11.77
N MET A 78 -4.30 -3.64 12.85
CA MET A 78 -4.16 -3.03 14.18
C MET A 78 -2.89 -2.19 14.31
N VAL A 79 -1.77 -2.69 13.78
CA VAL A 79 -0.50 -1.97 13.82
C VAL A 79 -0.61 -0.67 13.04
N TYR A 80 -1.17 -0.73 11.84
CA TYR A 80 -1.30 0.44 10.97
C TYR A 80 -2.22 1.50 11.57
N LEU A 81 -3.38 1.10 12.10
CA LEU A 81 -4.29 2.01 12.80
C LEU A 81 -3.63 2.61 14.05
N THR A 82 -2.95 1.79 14.85
CA THR A 82 -2.26 2.26 16.06
C THR A 82 -1.18 3.28 15.71
N TYR A 83 -0.35 3.00 14.71
CA TYR A 83 0.65 3.94 14.23
C TYR A 83 0.03 5.26 13.77
N ILE A 84 -0.98 5.21 12.90
CA ILE A 84 -1.64 6.41 12.38
C ILE A 84 -2.22 7.26 13.53
N ILE A 85 -2.88 6.63 14.50
CA ILE A 85 -3.52 7.32 15.63
C ILE A 85 -2.48 7.94 16.56
N ASP A 86 -1.45 7.17 16.95
CA ASP A 86 -0.46 7.60 17.93
C ASP A 86 0.46 8.69 17.36
N HIS A 87 0.69 8.67 16.05
CA HIS A 87 1.58 9.61 15.36
C HIS A 87 0.84 10.70 14.57
N TYR A 88 -0.50 10.76 14.60
CA TYR A 88 -1.33 11.61 13.70
C TYR A 88 -0.83 13.06 13.54
N ASP A 89 -0.44 13.70 14.64
CA ASP A 89 0.04 15.09 14.67
C ASP A 89 1.53 15.24 14.30
N GLN A 90 2.27 14.13 14.22
CA GLN A 90 3.72 14.07 14.03
C GLN A 90 4.15 13.06 12.94
N LEU A 91 3.25 12.71 12.03
CA LEU A 91 3.52 11.78 10.91
C LEU A 91 4.70 12.27 10.05
N PRO A 92 5.52 11.34 9.52
CA PRO A 92 6.52 11.66 8.49
C PRO A 92 5.84 12.16 7.21
N ASN A 93 6.56 12.80 6.29
CA ASN A 93 5.96 13.26 5.04
C ASN A 93 5.30 12.10 4.27
N VAL A 94 5.96 10.93 4.25
CA VAL A 94 5.45 9.66 3.72
C VAL A 94 5.59 8.56 4.78
N ALA A 95 4.50 7.86 5.08
CA ALA A 95 4.53 6.61 5.83
C ALA A 95 4.41 5.43 4.87
N VAL A 96 5.34 4.47 4.96
CA VAL A 96 5.35 3.26 4.13
C VAL A 96 4.97 2.06 5.01
N PHE A 97 3.87 1.40 4.68
CA PHE A 97 3.36 0.25 5.40
C PHE A 97 3.71 -1.02 4.63
N SER A 98 4.43 -1.94 5.27
CA SER A 98 4.96 -3.16 4.64
C SER A 98 4.95 -4.33 5.61
N HIS A 99 4.86 -5.55 5.07
CA HIS A 99 4.98 -6.76 5.87
C HIS A 99 6.43 -7.01 6.32
N SER A 100 6.58 -7.88 7.33
CA SER A 100 7.85 -8.10 8.02
C SER A 100 8.91 -8.86 7.21
N LYS A 101 8.51 -9.77 6.34
CA LYS A 101 9.44 -10.66 5.62
C LYS A 101 10.01 -9.99 4.39
N ARG A 102 11.33 -10.10 4.22
CA ARG A 102 12.02 -9.67 2.99
C ARG A 102 11.44 -10.35 1.75
N TYR A 103 11.39 -11.68 1.76
CA TYR A 103 10.86 -12.46 0.65
C TYR A 103 9.45 -12.94 0.95
N GLN A 104 8.48 -12.50 0.15
CA GLN A 104 7.07 -12.90 0.26
C GLN A 104 6.31 -12.59 -1.03
N TRP A 105 5.39 -13.48 -1.44
CA TRP A 105 4.64 -13.34 -2.69
C TRP A 105 3.79 -12.05 -2.81
N HIS A 106 3.64 -11.30 -1.72
CA HIS A 106 2.99 -9.98 -1.71
C HIS A 106 3.84 -8.88 -2.38
N ASN A 107 5.11 -9.14 -2.68
CA ASN A 107 6.02 -8.19 -3.30
C ASN A 107 6.09 -8.42 -4.82
N ASP A 108 5.85 -7.36 -5.60
CA ASP A 108 5.95 -7.39 -7.06
C ASP A 108 7.42 -7.33 -7.51
N ASP A 109 8.10 -8.47 -7.38
CA ASP A 109 9.49 -8.69 -7.78
C ASP A 109 9.65 -10.17 -8.21
N PRO A 110 10.52 -10.50 -9.20
CA PRO A 110 10.67 -11.88 -9.67
C PRO A 110 11.15 -12.87 -8.59
N LEU A 111 11.84 -12.37 -7.57
CA LEU A 111 12.27 -13.13 -6.41
C LEU A 111 11.41 -12.85 -5.18
N TYR A 112 10.33 -12.09 -5.34
CA TYR A 112 9.48 -11.60 -4.28
C TYR A 112 10.23 -10.78 -3.22
N ASP A 113 11.33 -10.11 -3.61
CA ASP A 113 12.20 -9.36 -2.69
C ASP A 113 11.65 -7.96 -2.38
N GLY A 114 11.19 -7.76 -1.16
CA GLY A 114 10.70 -6.48 -0.65
C GLY A 114 11.79 -5.42 -0.56
N LEU A 115 13.07 -5.80 -0.42
CA LEU A 115 14.17 -4.84 -0.47
C LEU A 115 14.30 -4.24 -1.87
N SER A 116 14.14 -5.05 -2.92
CA SER A 116 14.17 -4.60 -4.33
C SER A 116 13.05 -3.60 -4.60
N VAL A 117 11.81 -3.94 -4.18
CA VAL A 117 10.63 -3.08 -4.33
C VAL A 117 10.82 -1.75 -3.58
N LEU A 118 11.16 -1.80 -2.30
CA LEU A 118 11.28 -0.59 -1.47
C LEU A 118 12.45 0.32 -1.89
N SER A 119 13.59 -0.25 -2.30
CA SER A 119 14.75 0.54 -2.74
C SER A 119 14.49 1.32 -4.03
N ARG A 120 13.48 0.91 -4.81
CA ARG A 120 13.11 1.56 -6.09
C ARG A 120 11.90 2.48 -5.95
N LEU A 121 11.28 2.56 -4.77
CA LEU A 121 10.06 3.32 -4.58
C LEU A 121 10.29 4.81 -4.86
N ASN A 122 9.63 5.32 -5.90
CA ASN A 122 9.67 6.72 -6.28
C ASN A 122 8.81 7.57 -5.35
N LEU A 123 9.43 8.07 -4.27
CA LEU A 123 8.76 8.89 -3.25
C LEU A 123 8.12 10.16 -3.81
N SER A 124 8.71 10.81 -4.82
CA SER A 124 8.10 11.99 -5.45
C SER A 124 6.79 11.63 -6.16
N HIS A 125 6.71 10.43 -6.75
CA HIS A 125 5.44 9.94 -7.30
C HIS A 125 4.42 9.67 -6.19
N VAL A 126 4.82 9.02 -5.09
CA VAL A 126 3.96 8.83 -3.91
C VAL A 126 3.41 10.16 -3.39
N GLU A 127 4.26 11.17 -3.26
CA GLU A 127 3.90 12.51 -2.80
C GLU A 127 2.86 13.17 -3.71
N SER A 128 3.02 13.06 -5.04
CA SER A 128 2.08 13.62 -6.01
C SER A 128 0.69 12.99 -5.99
N LEU A 129 0.59 11.69 -5.65
CA LEU A 129 -0.70 10.98 -5.57
C LEU A 129 -1.31 11.02 -4.17
N GLY A 130 -0.48 11.16 -3.14
CA GLY A 130 -0.85 11.10 -1.74
C GLY A 130 -1.06 9.69 -1.20
N TYR A 131 -1.45 8.73 -2.03
CA TYR A 131 -1.57 7.30 -1.70
C TYR A 131 -1.18 6.45 -2.90
N THR A 132 -0.45 5.37 -2.65
CA THR A 132 -0.23 4.30 -3.63
C THR A 132 -0.20 2.94 -2.95
N ASN A 133 -0.75 1.94 -3.62
CA ASN A 133 -0.44 0.55 -3.28
C ASN A 133 1.01 0.25 -3.72
N LEU A 134 1.74 -0.58 -2.96
CA LEU A 134 3.07 -1.05 -3.37
C LEU A 134 2.98 -2.16 -4.44
N ARG A 135 1.80 -2.75 -4.61
CA ARG A 135 1.50 -3.73 -5.66
C ARG A 135 0.88 -3.05 -6.88
N CYS A 136 1.38 -3.38 -8.06
CA CYS A 136 0.90 -2.92 -9.36
C CYS A 136 0.11 -4.00 -10.12
N VAL A 137 0.50 -5.27 -10.01
CA VAL A 137 -0.14 -6.37 -10.74
C VAL A 137 -1.56 -6.63 -10.24
N TRP A 138 -2.47 -6.98 -11.14
CA TRP A 138 -3.89 -7.21 -10.81
C TRP A 138 -4.21 -8.65 -10.36
N SER A 139 -3.21 -9.54 -10.25
CA SER A 139 -3.39 -10.98 -9.98
C SER A 139 -4.28 -11.31 -8.79
N VAL A 140 -4.39 -10.41 -7.80
CA VAL A 140 -5.29 -10.54 -6.66
C VAL A 140 -5.88 -9.17 -6.36
N GLY A 141 -7.21 -9.07 -6.30
CA GLY A 141 -7.92 -7.91 -5.80
C GLY A 141 -8.52 -6.94 -6.83
N CYS A 142 -8.07 -6.99 -8.08
CA CYS A 142 -8.57 -6.14 -9.16
C CYS A 142 -9.25 -6.96 -10.26
N PRO A 143 -10.29 -6.41 -10.92
CA PRO A 143 -10.99 -5.16 -10.62
C PRO A 143 -12.08 -5.27 -9.53
N ASP A 144 -12.47 -6.49 -9.18
CA ASP A 144 -13.71 -6.81 -8.47
C ASP A 144 -13.50 -7.86 -7.38
N GLU A 145 -12.74 -7.52 -6.34
CA GLU A 145 -12.53 -8.43 -5.20
C GLU A 145 -13.81 -8.69 -4.41
N ILE A 146 -14.51 -7.61 -4.06
CA ILE A 146 -15.65 -7.66 -3.15
C ILE A 146 -16.86 -7.01 -3.82
N GLU A 147 -17.98 -7.71 -3.79
CA GLU A 147 -19.30 -7.18 -4.17
C GLU A 147 -20.16 -7.05 -2.90
N PRO A 148 -20.08 -5.94 -2.15
CA PRO A 148 -20.61 -5.89 -0.77
C PRO A 148 -22.10 -6.23 -0.65
N MET A 149 -22.92 -5.86 -1.63
CA MET A 149 -24.36 -6.12 -1.62
C MET A 149 -24.67 -7.59 -1.94
N VAL A 150 -23.98 -8.16 -2.92
CA VAL A 150 -24.17 -9.55 -3.36
C VAL A 150 -23.66 -10.51 -2.29
N GLU A 151 -22.45 -10.27 -1.79
CA GLU A 151 -21.82 -11.17 -0.83
C GLU A 151 -22.48 -11.12 0.55
N ALA A 152 -22.98 -9.96 0.98
CA ALA A 152 -23.76 -9.86 2.22
C ALA A 152 -25.07 -10.68 2.21
N ALA A 153 -25.59 -11.01 1.02
CA ALA A 153 -26.78 -11.85 0.85
C ALA A 153 -26.46 -13.35 0.75
N LEU A 154 -25.18 -13.75 0.73
CA LEU A 154 -24.82 -15.16 0.64
C LEU A 154 -25.23 -15.93 1.90
N PRO A 155 -25.77 -17.15 1.76
CA PRO A 155 -26.07 -18.00 2.92
C PRO A 155 -24.80 -18.60 3.54
N PRO A 156 -24.90 -19.21 4.73
CA PRO A 156 -23.86 -20.10 5.24
C PRO A 156 -23.49 -21.18 4.20
N PRO A 157 -22.21 -21.58 4.09
CA PRO A 157 -21.14 -21.25 5.01
C PRO A 157 -20.45 -19.88 4.78
N ALA A 158 -20.71 -19.21 3.66
CA ALA A 158 -19.99 -17.97 3.29
C ALA A 158 -20.24 -16.81 4.26
N SER A 159 -21.43 -16.75 4.88
CA SER A 159 -21.81 -15.74 5.89
C SER A 159 -21.75 -16.22 7.33
N ASP A 160 -21.28 -17.45 7.61
CA ASP A 160 -21.04 -17.92 8.98
C ASP A 160 -19.63 -17.50 9.44
N PRO A 161 -19.47 -16.56 10.38
CA PRO A 161 -18.16 -16.07 10.81
C PRO A 161 -17.28 -17.14 11.48
N LYS A 162 -17.85 -18.30 11.84
CA LYS A 162 -17.14 -19.44 12.41
C LYS A 162 -16.71 -20.49 11.37
N SER A 163 -17.32 -20.48 10.18
CA SER A 163 -17.00 -21.45 9.13
C SER A 163 -15.64 -21.16 8.50
N ASN A 164 -14.86 -22.16 8.12
CA ASN A 164 -13.62 -21.96 7.37
C ASN A 164 -13.85 -21.41 5.95
N ASP A 165 -15.03 -21.60 5.38
CA ASP A 165 -15.41 -21.12 4.04
C ASP A 165 -16.04 -19.71 4.08
N ALA A 166 -16.05 -19.07 5.24
CA ALA A 166 -16.55 -17.70 5.40
C ALA A 166 -15.74 -16.73 4.52
N ARG A 167 -16.45 -15.83 3.84
CA ARG A 167 -15.85 -14.82 2.95
C ARG A 167 -15.88 -13.46 3.61
N ALA A 168 -14.80 -12.70 3.48
CA ALA A 168 -14.72 -11.35 4.04
C ALA A 168 -15.79 -10.43 3.43
N GLY A 169 -16.11 -10.58 2.15
CA GLY A 169 -17.15 -9.81 1.46
C GLY A 169 -18.54 -9.96 2.09
N SER A 170 -18.87 -11.13 2.65
CA SER A 170 -20.12 -11.36 3.40
C SER A 170 -20.28 -10.43 4.61
N PHE A 171 -19.19 -9.89 5.13
CA PHE A 171 -19.17 -9.00 6.30
C PHE A 171 -18.79 -7.56 5.95
N TYR A 172 -18.30 -7.31 4.73
CA TYR A 172 -17.77 -6.00 4.31
C TYR A 172 -18.83 -4.90 4.40
N LYS A 173 -20.04 -5.15 3.89
CA LYS A 173 -21.14 -4.17 3.94
C LYS A 173 -21.43 -3.70 5.36
N ALA A 174 -21.67 -4.64 6.28
CA ALA A 174 -22.00 -4.32 7.67
C ALA A 174 -20.83 -3.63 8.40
N ALA A 175 -19.58 -4.01 8.07
CA ALA A 175 -18.39 -3.37 8.58
C ALA A 175 -18.26 -1.92 8.07
N PHE A 176 -18.48 -1.71 6.77
CA PHE A 176 -18.41 -0.39 6.13
C PHE A 176 -19.44 0.57 6.73
N GLU A 177 -20.69 0.14 6.92
CA GLU A 177 -21.76 0.97 7.52
C GLU A 177 -21.44 1.38 8.96
N GLN A 178 -20.72 0.55 9.72
CA GLN A 178 -20.29 0.88 11.09
C GLN A 178 -19.10 1.86 11.11
N MET A 179 -18.12 1.64 10.24
CA MET A 179 -16.92 2.48 10.17
C MET A 179 -17.17 3.83 9.47
N PHE A 180 -18.11 3.88 8.53
CA PHE A 180 -18.42 5.05 7.72
C PHE A 180 -19.94 5.29 7.64
N PRO A 181 -20.60 5.66 8.76
CA PRO A 181 -22.07 5.70 8.85
C PRO A 181 -22.77 6.68 7.90
N ASN A 182 -22.04 7.67 7.37
CA ASN A 182 -22.56 8.68 6.45
C ASN A 182 -22.05 8.49 5.01
N VAL A 183 -21.47 7.33 4.69
CA VAL A 183 -20.92 7.03 3.36
C VAL A 183 -21.70 5.86 2.77
N THR A 184 -22.13 6.01 1.53
CA THR A 184 -22.79 4.92 0.80
C THR A 184 -21.81 3.77 0.58
N VAL A 185 -22.24 2.57 0.94
CA VAL A 185 -21.47 1.34 0.66
C VAL A 185 -21.31 1.19 -0.86
N PRO A 186 -20.08 1.00 -1.37
CA PRO A 186 -19.86 0.80 -2.80
C PRO A 186 -20.47 -0.51 -3.30
N GLU A 187 -20.87 -0.53 -4.58
CA GLU A 187 -21.39 -1.74 -5.24
C GLU A 187 -20.29 -2.78 -5.47
N THR A 188 -19.08 -2.31 -5.79
CA THR A 188 -17.89 -3.13 -6.04
C THR A 188 -16.69 -2.46 -5.39
N VAL A 189 -15.80 -3.28 -4.84
CA VAL A 189 -14.51 -2.85 -4.28
C VAL A 189 -13.42 -3.67 -4.93
N GLY A 190 -12.38 -2.98 -5.39
CA GLY A 190 -11.20 -3.61 -5.97
C GLY A 190 -9.98 -2.72 -5.83
N ALA A 191 -8.86 -3.34 -5.54
CA ALA A 191 -7.53 -2.74 -5.49
C ALA A 191 -6.51 -3.88 -5.51
N PRO A 192 -5.27 -3.66 -5.97
CA PRO A 192 -4.21 -4.64 -5.77
C PRO A 192 -4.16 -5.03 -4.29
N CYS A 193 -4.01 -6.33 -4.01
CA CYS A 193 -4.14 -6.85 -2.65
C CYS A 193 -3.09 -6.31 -1.66
N CYS A 194 -3.18 -6.87 -0.46
CA CYS A 194 -2.08 -7.22 0.42
C CYS A 194 -1.63 -6.13 1.41
N ALA A 195 -2.39 -5.04 1.57
CA ALA A 195 -2.16 -4.04 2.63
C ALA A 195 -0.69 -3.58 2.74
N GLN A 196 -0.02 -3.44 1.59
CA GLN A 196 1.28 -2.80 1.47
C GLN A 196 1.10 -1.52 0.66
N PHE A 197 1.33 -0.37 1.27
CA PHE A 197 1.05 0.93 0.65
C PHE A 197 1.95 2.02 1.20
N ALA A 198 2.13 3.08 0.42
CA ALA A 198 2.75 4.31 0.87
C ALA A 198 1.74 5.45 0.81
N VAL A 199 1.71 6.28 1.85
CA VAL A 199 0.72 7.34 1.99
C VAL A 199 1.35 8.57 2.63
N THR A 200 0.99 9.75 2.15
CA THR A 200 1.50 11.00 2.70
C THR A 200 0.78 11.38 3.99
N ALA A 201 1.46 12.11 4.87
CA ALA A 201 0.80 12.69 6.04
C ALA A 201 -0.34 13.64 5.66
N ALA A 202 -0.19 14.39 4.56
CA ALA A 202 -1.25 15.23 4.03
C ALA A 202 -2.50 14.41 3.69
N LYS A 203 -2.31 13.26 3.02
CA LYS A 203 -3.41 12.36 2.65
C LYS A 203 -4.07 11.71 3.86
N ILE A 204 -3.30 11.27 4.86
CA ILE A 204 -3.84 10.76 6.14
C ILE A 204 -4.71 11.84 6.82
N ARG A 205 -4.27 13.10 6.80
CA ARG A 205 -4.97 14.21 7.48
C ARG A 205 -6.21 14.72 6.76
N GLU A 206 -6.48 14.29 5.53
CA GLU A 206 -7.77 14.53 4.88
C GLU A 206 -8.94 13.92 5.67
N ARG A 207 -8.66 12.89 6.48
CA ARG A 207 -9.61 12.25 7.38
C ARG A 207 -9.27 12.59 8.83
N PRO A 208 -10.22 13.00 9.68
CA PRO A 208 -9.93 13.33 11.08
C PRO A 208 -9.48 12.09 11.87
N LYS A 209 -8.60 12.30 12.85
CA LYS A 209 -8.09 11.25 13.75
C LYS A 209 -9.20 10.34 14.32
N ALA A 210 -10.34 10.93 14.71
CA ALA A 210 -11.48 10.23 15.28
C ALA A 210 -12.08 9.14 14.35
N ASP A 211 -11.94 9.26 13.03
CA ASP A 211 -12.39 8.21 12.12
C ASP A 211 -11.46 7.00 12.14
N TYR A 212 -10.13 7.22 12.24
CA TYR A 212 -9.18 6.12 12.42
C TYR A 212 -9.41 5.40 13.76
N GLU A 213 -9.71 6.16 14.82
CA GLU A 213 -10.10 5.61 16.12
C GLU A 213 -11.36 4.74 16.00
N ARG A 214 -12.40 5.21 15.28
CA ARG A 214 -13.62 4.44 15.02
C ARG A 214 -13.35 3.14 14.26
N VAL A 215 -12.47 3.16 13.26
CA VAL A 215 -12.06 1.95 12.52
C VAL A 215 -11.34 0.97 13.45
N ARG A 216 -10.48 1.47 14.35
CA ARG A 216 -9.80 0.65 15.36
C ARG A 216 -10.77 0.08 16.38
N ASP A 217 -11.77 0.85 16.81
CA ASP A 217 -12.80 0.40 17.75
C ASP A 217 -13.64 -0.72 17.13
N TRP A 218 -14.08 -0.56 15.87
CA TRP A 218 -14.72 -1.65 15.12
C TRP A 218 -13.84 -2.90 15.10
N LEU A 219 -12.55 -2.75 14.83
CA LEU A 219 -11.63 -3.88 14.77
C LEU A 219 -11.46 -4.54 16.15
N LEU A 220 -11.48 -3.80 17.25
CA LEU A 220 -11.38 -4.35 18.60
C LEU A 220 -12.64 -5.13 19.01
N GLU A 221 -13.81 -4.60 18.64
CA GLU A 221 -15.12 -5.05 19.10
C GLU A 221 -15.72 -6.16 18.22
N THR A 222 -15.40 -6.17 16.92
CA THR A 222 -16.00 -7.11 15.97
C THR A 222 -15.80 -8.57 16.40
N PRO A 223 -16.84 -9.42 16.33
CA PRO A 223 -16.71 -10.85 16.64
C PRO A 223 -15.97 -11.63 15.54
N LEU A 224 -15.68 -11.00 14.40
CA LEU A 224 -14.97 -11.63 13.29
C LEU A 224 -13.57 -12.08 13.72
N ARG A 225 -13.17 -13.25 13.24
CA ARG A 225 -11.80 -13.75 13.43
C ARG A 225 -10.79 -12.88 12.68
N ASP A 226 -9.52 -13.06 13.05
CA ASP A 226 -8.38 -12.30 12.56
C ASP A 226 -8.30 -12.23 11.02
N SER A 227 -8.45 -13.36 10.33
CA SER A 227 -8.39 -13.42 8.87
C SER A 227 -9.53 -12.66 8.17
N LEU A 228 -10.76 -12.73 8.70
CA LEU A 228 -11.90 -12.04 8.09
C LEU A 228 -11.83 -10.53 8.32
N SER A 229 -11.60 -10.12 9.56
CA SER A 229 -11.48 -8.70 9.91
C SER A 229 -10.26 -8.03 9.26
N GLY A 230 -9.12 -8.73 9.18
CA GLY A 230 -7.94 -8.27 8.44
C GLY A 230 -8.23 -8.07 6.96
N ARG A 231 -8.86 -9.06 6.29
CA ARG A 231 -9.22 -8.96 4.86
C ARG A 231 -10.23 -7.85 4.57
N VAL A 232 -11.18 -7.60 5.48
CA VAL A 232 -12.08 -6.44 5.37
C VAL A 232 -11.28 -5.13 5.35
N LEU A 233 -10.33 -4.95 6.27
CA LEU A 233 -9.49 -3.75 6.32
C LEU A 233 -8.53 -3.65 5.14
N GLU A 234 -7.97 -4.77 4.67
CA GLU A 234 -7.09 -4.84 3.49
C GLU A 234 -7.74 -4.14 2.29
N TYR A 235 -9.03 -4.40 2.04
CA TYR A 235 -9.80 -3.77 0.95
C TYR A 235 -10.55 -2.50 1.37
N MET A 236 -10.14 -1.87 2.46
CA MET A 236 -10.62 -0.55 2.87
C MET A 236 -9.53 0.51 2.84
N TRP A 237 -8.24 0.16 2.80
CA TRP A 237 -7.15 1.13 2.89
C TRP A 237 -7.24 2.24 1.84
N HIS A 238 -7.37 1.87 0.56
CA HIS A 238 -7.50 2.84 -0.52
C HIS A 238 -8.73 3.75 -0.34
N VAL A 239 -9.86 3.21 0.13
CA VAL A 239 -11.09 3.97 0.41
C VAL A 239 -10.93 4.90 1.63
N ILE A 240 -10.26 4.42 2.69
CA ILE A 240 -9.91 5.21 3.87
C ILE A 240 -9.12 6.44 3.45
N PHE A 241 -8.18 6.28 2.51
CA PHE A 241 -7.36 7.34 1.94
C PHE A 241 -7.99 7.99 0.69
N GLY A 242 -9.31 7.98 0.56
CA GLY A 242 -10.06 8.81 -0.39
C GLY A 242 -9.96 8.38 -1.85
N GLN A 243 -9.43 7.19 -2.15
CA GLN A 243 -9.48 6.64 -3.49
C GLN A 243 -10.87 6.09 -3.81
N LYS A 244 -11.16 5.90 -5.11
CA LYS A 244 -12.36 5.21 -5.57
C LYS A 244 -12.42 3.79 -5.02
N ALA A 245 -13.63 3.27 -4.79
CA ALA A 245 -13.83 1.90 -4.30
C ALA A 245 -13.18 0.84 -5.21
N VAL A 246 -13.18 1.06 -6.51
CA VAL A 246 -12.35 0.35 -7.49
C VAL A 246 -11.15 1.25 -7.84
N HIS A 247 -9.99 0.94 -7.27
CA HIS A 247 -8.72 1.64 -7.48
C HIS A 247 -7.68 0.64 -8.04
N CYS A 248 -7.80 0.40 -9.34
CA CYS A 248 -6.94 -0.51 -10.10
C CYS A 248 -6.19 0.31 -11.16
N PRO A 249 -5.05 0.93 -10.80
CA PRO A 249 -4.25 1.67 -11.77
C PRO A 249 -3.71 0.73 -12.86
N ASP A 250 -3.47 1.28 -14.05
CA ASP A 250 -2.84 0.53 -15.13
C ASP A 250 -1.48 -0.04 -14.65
N PRO A 251 -1.26 -1.36 -14.72
CA PRO A 251 -0.04 -1.97 -14.19
C PRO A 251 1.23 -1.47 -14.87
N THR A 252 1.21 -1.25 -16.18
CA THR A 252 2.37 -0.77 -16.94
C THR A 252 2.76 0.64 -16.50
N GLU A 253 1.79 1.55 -16.35
CA GLU A 253 2.05 2.88 -15.80
C GLU A 253 2.51 2.84 -14.34
N CYS A 254 1.88 1.99 -13.52
CA CYS A 254 2.20 1.82 -12.11
C CYS A 254 3.67 1.42 -11.93
N TYR A 255 4.11 0.36 -12.60
CA TYR A 255 5.49 -0.13 -12.54
C TYR A 255 6.51 0.92 -12.99
N CYS A 256 6.23 1.61 -14.10
CA CYS A 256 7.14 2.62 -14.62
C CYS A 256 7.25 3.82 -13.68
N LYS A 257 6.13 4.34 -13.18
CA LYS A 257 6.11 5.56 -12.35
C LYS A 257 6.58 5.31 -10.92
N LEU A 258 6.23 4.16 -10.32
CA LEU A 258 6.62 3.83 -8.94
C LEU A 258 8.01 3.24 -8.82
N TYR A 259 8.46 2.45 -9.80
CA TYR A 259 9.66 1.62 -9.65
C TYR A 259 10.69 1.79 -10.77
N GLY A 260 10.40 2.64 -11.77
CA GLY A 260 11.24 2.79 -12.97
C GLY A 260 11.21 1.57 -13.90
N ILE A 261 10.34 0.59 -13.64
CA ILE A 261 10.18 -0.63 -14.46
C ILE A 261 9.27 -0.27 -15.65
N CYS A 262 9.85 0.36 -16.66
CA CYS A 262 9.13 0.84 -17.84
C CYS A 262 9.17 -0.19 -18.99
N GLY A 263 8.15 -0.17 -19.84
CA GLY A 263 8.08 -1.08 -21.00
C GLY A 263 7.68 -2.51 -20.66
N VAL A 264 7.17 -2.75 -19.45
CA VAL A 264 6.60 -4.04 -19.06
C VAL A 264 5.37 -4.37 -19.91
N SER A 265 5.34 -5.59 -20.45
CA SER A 265 4.19 -6.13 -21.16
C SER A 265 3.21 -6.74 -20.16
N CYS A 266 2.07 -6.09 -19.97
CA CYS A 266 1.00 -6.61 -19.14
C CYS A 266 -0.19 -7.06 -20.02
N ASP A 267 -0.81 -8.18 -19.68
CA ASP A 267 -1.99 -8.66 -20.39
C ASP A 267 -3.28 -7.94 -19.96
N PHE A 268 -4.40 -8.30 -20.59
CA PHE A 268 -5.70 -7.70 -20.29
C PHE A 268 -6.18 -7.93 -18.84
N PHE A 269 -5.67 -8.98 -18.17
CA PHE A 269 -5.95 -9.28 -16.76
C PHE A 269 -4.94 -8.63 -15.82
N GLY A 270 -4.13 -7.70 -16.33
CA GLY A 270 -3.10 -7.00 -15.59
C GLY A 270 -2.02 -7.91 -15.02
N GLN A 271 -1.77 -9.07 -15.66
CA GLN A 271 -0.61 -9.91 -15.38
C GLN A 271 0.59 -9.38 -16.15
N CYS A 272 1.70 -9.15 -15.44
CA CYS A 272 2.90 -8.55 -16.00
C CYS A 272 4.06 -9.55 -15.93
N GLU A 273 4.06 -10.49 -16.89
CA GLU A 273 5.08 -11.53 -16.95
C GLU A 273 6.48 -10.92 -16.99
N GLY A 274 7.40 -11.52 -16.24
CA GLY A 274 8.77 -11.03 -16.08
C GLY A 274 8.99 -10.07 -14.90
N VAL A 275 7.92 -9.48 -14.34
CA VAL A 275 8.01 -8.72 -13.08
C VAL A 275 7.43 -9.52 -11.92
N PHE A 276 6.24 -10.09 -12.10
CA PHE A 276 5.59 -10.89 -11.07
C PHE A 276 4.89 -12.11 -11.69
N THR A 277 5.00 -13.24 -11.00
CA THR A 277 4.24 -14.45 -11.30
C THR A 277 3.58 -14.91 -10.01
N MET A 278 2.28 -15.23 -10.04
CA MET A 278 1.59 -15.76 -8.86
C MET A 278 2.16 -17.15 -8.51
N PRO A 279 2.68 -17.38 -7.29
CA PRO A 279 3.19 -18.70 -6.93
C PRO A 279 2.06 -19.69 -6.67
N SER A 280 2.37 -20.98 -6.86
CA SER A 280 1.43 -22.08 -6.58
C SER A 280 1.07 -22.22 -5.10
N TYR A 281 1.91 -21.69 -4.20
CA TYR A 281 1.70 -21.75 -2.76
C TYR A 281 1.98 -20.37 -2.13
N ALA A 282 1.17 -19.99 -1.14
CA ALA A 282 1.32 -18.73 -0.41
C ALA A 282 2.62 -18.67 0.44
N SER A 283 3.20 -19.82 0.78
CA SER A 283 4.45 -19.91 1.52
C SER A 283 5.61 -20.14 0.57
N LEU A 284 6.64 -19.28 0.65
CA LEU A 284 7.90 -19.52 -0.03
C LEU A 284 8.63 -20.74 0.58
N PRO A 285 9.38 -21.50 -0.22
CA PRO A 285 10.07 -22.70 0.24
C PRO A 285 11.24 -22.35 1.15
N LYS A 286 11.69 -23.33 1.94
CA LYS A 286 12.91 -23.20 2.73
C LYS A 286 14.11 -23.05 1.78
N GLY A 287 14.96 -22.06 2.04
CA GLY A 287 16.13 -21.80 1.19
C GLY A 287 15.90 -20.79 0.07
N TRP A 288 14.68 -20.27 -0.09
CA TRP A 288 14.43 -19.13 -0.98
C TRP A 288 15.34 -17.93 -0.61
N PRO A 289 15.91 -17.19 -1.57
CA PRO A 289 15.66 -17.26 -3.02
C PRO A 289 16.51 -18.27 -3.78
N ASP A 290 17.44 -18.99 -3.15
CA ASP A 290 18.37 -19.87 -3.85
C ASP A 290 17.79 -21.25 -4.19
N TYR A 291 16.71 -21.66 -3.52
CA TYR A 291 16.00 -22.92 -3.77
C TYR A 291 14.51 -22.67 -4.02
N ASP A 292 13.97 -23.31 -5.06
CA ASP A 292 12.56 -23.21 -5.45
C ASP A 292 11.67 -24.23 -4.71
N TRP A 293 10.37 -24.28 -5.07
CA TRP A 293 9.40 -25.20 -4.45
C TRP A 293 9.68 -26.69 -4.71
N GLU A 294 10.53 -27.00 -5.69
CA GLU A 294 10.97 -28.36 -6.01
C GLU A 294 12.35 -28.68 -5.41
N ASP A 295 12.86 -27.83 -4.51
CA ASP A 295 14.20 -27.92 -3.91
C ASP A 295 15.33 -27.86 -4.95
N LYS A 296 15.06 -27.25 -6.11
CA LYS A 296 16.06 -27.04 -7.16
C LYS A 296 16.77 -25.72 -6.92
N TRP A 297 18.10 -25.76 -7.05
CA TRP A 297 18.92 -24.57 -6.98
C TRP A 297 18.63 -23.64 -8.17
N GLN A 298 18.48 -22.35 -7.87
CA GLN A 298 18.38 -21.27 -8.85
C GLN A 298 19.38 -20.16 -8.52
N ASN A 299 19.97 -19.55 -9.55
CA ASN A 299 20.90 -18.46 -9.34
C ASN A 299 20.12 -17.14 -9.13
N ALA A 300 19.73 -16.86 -7.89
CA ALA A 300 19.01 -15.63 -7.53
C ALA A 300 19.76 -14.36 -7.96
N THR A 301 21.10 -14.37 -7.90
CA THR A 301 21.92 -13.23 -8.33
C THR A 301 21.80 -12.99 -9.83
N ASP A 302 21.84 -14.05 -10.65
CA ASP A 302 21.65 -13.93 -12.10
C ASP A 302 20.21 -13.54 -12.46
N ILE A 303 19.20 -14.04 -11.73
CA ILE A 303 17.80 -13.66 -11.94
C ILE A 303 17.64 -12.14 -11.74
N ARG A 304 18.17 -11.61 -10.63
CA ARG A 304 18.17 -10.16 -10.36
C ARG A 304 18.90 -9.37 -11.44
N ARG A 305 20.12 -9.78 -11.79
CA ARG A 305 20.93 -9.10 -12.81
C ARG A 305 20.19 -9.04 -14.14
N LYS A 306 19.61 -10.16 -14.60
CA LYS A 306 18.83 -10.20 -15.85
C LYS A 306 17.60 -9.31 -15.78
N PHE A 307 16.90 -9.29 -14.65
CA PHE A 307 15.75 -8.41 -14.45
C PHE A 307 16.16 -6.93 -14.56
N GLU A 308 17.26 -6.55 -13.89
CA GLU A 308 17.80 -5.20 -13.94
C GLU A 308 18.27 -4.81 -15.35
N GLU A 309 18.95 -5.70 -16.07
CA GLU A 309 19.36 -5.51 -17.47
C GLU A 309 18.15 -5.33 -18.39
N THR A 310 17.09 -6.14 -18.19
CA THR A 310 15.87 -6.11 -19.02
C THR A 310 15.17 -4.75 -18.97
N PHE A 311 15.14 -4.13 -17.79
CA PHE A 311 14.43 -2.87 -17.57
C PHE A 311 15.36 -1.66 -17.42
N GLY A 312 16.66 -1.81 -17.73
CA GLY A 312 17.63 -0.71 -17.65
C GLY A 312 17.78 -0.11 -16.24
N LEU A 313 17.63 -0.94 -15.21
CA LEU A 313 17.62 -0.52 -13.81
C LEU A 313 19.03 -0.38 -13.20
N SER A 314 20.06 -0.72 -13.97
CA SER A 314 21.45 -0.70 -13.56
C SER A 314 22.11 0.66 -13.85
N GLU A 315 21.75 1.71 -13.09
CA GLU A 315 22.52 2.97 -13.02
C GLU A 315 22.03 3.90 -11.88
N SER A 316 22.30 3.53 -10.62
CA SER A 316 22.35 4.47 -9.48
C SER A 316 22.91 3.83 -8.19
N VAL A 317 24.02 3.08 -8.28
CA VAL A 317 24.83 2.75 -7.10
C VAL A 317 26.21 3.35 -7.30
N SER A 318 26.28 4.66 -7.16
CA SER A 318 27.50 5.31 -6.67
C SER A 318 27.30 5.48 -5.17
N ILE A 319 27.94 4.61 -4.39
CA ILE A 319 28.18 4.82 -2.95
C ILE A 319 29.20 5.95 -2.81
#